data_AF-A0AA49JLU8-F1
#
_entry.id   AF-A0AA49JLU8-F1
#
_cell.length_a   1.000
_cell.length_b   1.000
_cell.length_c   1.000
_cell.angle_alpha   90.00
_cell.angle_beta   90.00
_cell.angle_gamma   90.00
#
_symmetry.space_group_name_H-M   'P 1'
#
loop_
_entity.id
_entity.type
_entity.pdbx_description
1 polymer ?
#
loop_
_entity_poly.entity_id
_entity_poly.type
_entity_poly.pdbx_seq_one_letter_code
_entity_poly.pdbx_strand_id
1 'polypeptide(L)'
;MKGRFLNAVFLICTLFFIATIGSSTIQLLQQRSMDSNLHILFRGGICIVAVVFIEVFSLLKFKNIIVELVIQYLVTMSLIFLMVYMLGYFAELAKTAYRDIFLNYTVGFVVVSAIIIIYRKRKLKK
;
A
#
# COMPACT_ATOMS: atom_id res chain seq x y z
N MET A 1 1.60 -6.02 -23.31
CA MET A 1 0.55 -5.58 -22.36
C MET A 1 0.11 -6.66 -21.39
N LYS A 2 -0.28 -7.87 -21.82
CA LYS A 2 -0.72 -8.97 -20.93
C LYS A 2 0.22 -9.24 -19.73
N GLY A 3 1.53 -9.29 -19.96
CA GLY A 3 2.51 -9.57 -18.90
C GLY A 3 2.57 -8.52 -17.79
N ARG A 4 2.48 -7.23 -18.11
CA ARG A 4 2.50 -6.15 -17.09
C ARG A 4 1.24 -6.18 -16.22
N PHE A 5 0.08 -6.40 -16.85
CA PHE A 5 -1.18 -6.52 -16.13
C PHE A 5 -1.19 -7.74 -15.19
N LEU A 6 -0.75 -8.91 -15.66
CA LEU A 6 -0.65 -10.10 -14.81
C LEU A 6 0.31 -9.89 -13.63
N ASN A 7 1.45 -9.23 -13.85
CA ASN A 7 2.38 -8.90 -12.77
C ASN A 7 1.74 -7.94 -11.75
N ALA A 8 0.98 -6.93 -12.21
CA ALA A 8 0.27 -6.02 -11.33
C ALA A 8 -0.79 -6.74 -10.50
N VAL A 9 -1.61 -7.61 -11.11
CA VAL A 9 -2.59 -8.44 -10.38
C VAL A 9 -1.89 -9.32 -9.34
N PHE A 10 -0.79 -9.99 -9.71
CA PHE A 10 -0.03 -10.82 -8.78
C PHE A 10 0.54 -10.03 -7.60
N LEU A 11 1.05 -8.83 -7.85
CA LEU A 11 1.52 -7.92 -6.80
C LEU A 11 0.39 -7.47 -5.89
N ILE A 12 -0.78 -7.11 -6.44
CA ILE A 12 -1.97 -6.75 -5.65
C ILE A 12 -2.36 -7.92 -4.75
N CYS A 13 -2.48 -9.13 -5.30
CA CYS A 13 -2.83 -10.33 -4.53
C CYS A 13 -1.80 -10.61 -3.41
N THR A 14 -0.51 -10.49 -3.71
CA THR A 14 0.57 -10.73 -2.74
C THR A 14 0.54 -9.70 -1.61
N LEU A 15 0.43 -8.40 -1.94
CA LEU A 15 0.34 -7.33 -0.95
C LEU A 15 -0.91 -7.47 -0.09
N PHE A 16 -2.05 -7.78 -0.71
CA PHE A 16 -3.31 -7.99 -0.01
C PHE A 16 -3.25 -9.20 0.92
N PHE A 17 -2.65 -10.31 0.47
CA PHE A 17 -2.44 -11.50 1.29
C PHE A 17 -1.58 -11.19 2.52
N ILE A 18 -0.41 -10.59 2.32
CA ILE A 18 0.52 -10.25 3.41
C ILE A 18 -0.15 -9.28 4.40
N ALA A 19 -0.78 -8.22 3.90
CA ALA A 19 -1.46 -7.24 4.74
C ALA A 19 -2.61 -7.88 5.53
N THR A 20 -3.32 -8.84 4.94
CA THR A 20 -4.43 -9.53 5.61
C THR A 20 -3.96 -10.50 6.67
N ILE A 21 -2.98 -11.35 6.37
CA ILE A 21 -2.38 -12.22 7.37
C ILE A 21 -1.77 -11.42 8.52
N GLY A 22 -1.05 -10.33 8.21
CA GLY A 22 -0.48 -9.44 9.22
C GLY A 22 -1.54 -8.83 10.13
N SER A 23 -2.60 -8.26 9.54
CA SER A 23 -3.69 -7.67 10.34
C SER A 23 -4.44 -8.71 11.17
N SER A 24 -4.75 -9.88 10.61
CA SER A 24 -5.41 -10.96 11.33
C SER A 24 -4.56 -11.49 12.49
N THR A 25 -3.24 -11.56 12.31
CA THR A 25 -2.31 -11.97 13.38
C THR A 25 -2.30 -10.95 14.51
N ILE A 26 -2.24 -9.65 14.20
CA ILE A 26 -2.26 -8.57 15.19
C ILE A 26 -3.60 -8.58 15.95
N GLN A 27 -4.72 -8.74 15.24
CA GLN A 27 -6.05 -8.83 15.85
C GLN A 27 -6.16 -10.00 16.83
N LEU A 28 -5.63 -11.18 16.46
CA LEU A 28 -5.60 -12.36 17.31
C LEU A 28 -4.81 -12.10 18.60
N LEU A 29 -3.64 -11.47 18.50
CA LEU A 29 -2.81 -11.13 19.66
C LEU A 29 -3.47 -10.07 20.57
N GLN A 30 -4.24 -9.16 19.98
CA GLN A 30 -4.95 -8.11 20.71
C GLN A 30 -6.32 -8.56 21.26
N GLN A 31 -6.72 -9.82 21.03
CA GLN A 31 -8.04 -10.34 21.39
C GLN A 31 -9.20 -9.46 20.87
N ARG A 32 -9.01 -8.83 19.70
CA ARG A 32 -10.05 -8.00 19.07
C ARG A 32 -11.05 -8.85 18.30
N SER A 33 -12.27 -8.31 18.17
CA SER A 33 -13.31 -8.87 17.29
C SER A 33 -12.90 -8.84 15.81
N MET A 34 -13.57 -9.65 15.00
CA MET A 34 -13.29 -9.76 13.56
C MET A 34 -13.47 -8.43 12.82
N ASP A 35 -12.61 -8.20 11.82
CA ASP A 35 -12.75 -7.08 10.89
C ASP A 35 -14.11 -7.13 10.16
N SER A 36 -14.71 -5.95 9.95
CA SER A 36 -15.87 -5.83 9.07
C SER A 36 -15.46 -6.10 7.61
N ASN A 37 -16.40 -6.61 6.80
CA ASN A 37 -16.18 -6.80 5.35
C ASN A 37 -15.70 -5.51 4.67
N LEU A 38 -16.20 -4.36 5.15
CA LEU A 38 -15.81 -3.05 4.65
C LEU A 38 -14.32 -2.75 4.92
N HIS A 39 -13.80 -3.14 6.09
CA HIS A 39 -12.38 -2.96 6.43
C HIS A 39 -11.47 -3.83 5.54
N ILE A 40 -11.90 -5.06 5.22
CA ILE A 40 -11.19 -5.96 4.31
C ILE A 40 -11.18 -5.40 2.89
N LEU A 41 -12.32 -4.92 2.39
CA LEU A 41 -12.42 -4.28 1.07
C LEU A 41 -11.57 -3.01 0.99
N PHE A 42 -11.56 -2.21 2.05
CA PHE A 42 -10.74 -1.00 2.12
C PHE A 42 -9.25 -1.31 2.01
N ARG A 43 -8.78 -2.36 2.72
CA ARG A 43 -7.41 -2.88 2.58
C ARG A 43 -7.09 -3.29 1.14
N GLY A 44 -8.02 -3.97 0.47
CA GLY A 44 -7.91 -4.30 -0.94
C GLY A 44 -7.74 -3.06 -1.82
N GLY A 45 -8.56 -2.02 -1.60
CA GLY A 45 -8.47 -0.74 -2.29
C GLY A 45 -7.09 -0.07 -2.13
N ILE A 46 -6.55 -0.07 -0.92
CA ILE A 46 -5.21 0.49 -0.64
C ILE A 46 -4.12 -0.27 -1.41
N CYS A 47 -4.19 -1.62 -1.45
CA CYS A 47 -3.24 -2.42 -2.22
C CYS A 47 -3.31 -2.12 -3.72
N ILE A 48 -4.51 -1.91 -4.27
CA ILE A 48 -4.70 -1.52 -5.67
C ILE A 48 -4.06 -0.15 -5.92
N VAL A 49 -4.34 0.84 -5.08
CA VAL A 49 -3.74 2.19 -5.18
C VAL A 49 -2.22 2.09 -5.15
N ALA A 50 -1.65 1.32 -4.22
CA ALA A 50 -0.21 1.14 -4.12
C ALA A 50 0.40 0.62 -5.44
N VAL A 51 -0.17 -0.43 -6.03
CA VAL A 51 0.37 -1.04 -7.26
C VAL A 51 0.16 -0.15 -8.49
N VAL A 52 -0.99 0.51 -8.60
CA VAL A 52 -1.24 1.48 -9.68
C VAL A 52 -0.16 2.58 -9.65
N PHE A 53 0.15 3.11 -8.47
CA PHE A 53 1.16 4.14 -8.33
C PHE A 53 2.59 3.65 -8.58
N ILE A 54 2.91 2.40 -8.21
CA ILE A 54 4.19 1.78 -8.60
C ILE A 54 4.31 1.73 -10.13
N GLU A 55 3.26 1.30 -10.84
CA GLU A 55 3.28 1.24 -12.30
C GLU A 55 3.35 2.64 -12.93
N VAL A 56 2.57 3.62 -12.44
CA VAL A 56 2.61 5.01 -12.93
C VAL A 56 4.00 5.61 -12.75
N PHE A 57 4.60 5.50 -11.56
CA PHE A 57 5.92 6.05 -11.29
C PHE A 57 7.03 5.29 -12.04
N SER A 58 6.83 4.01 -12.38
CA SER A 58 7.75 3.28 -13.26
C SER A 58 7.83 3.84 -14.68
N LEU A 59 6.79 4.53 -15.14
CA LEU A 59 6.74 5.18 -16.46
C LEU A 59 7.38 6.57 -16.42
N LEU A 60 7.43 7.21 -15.24
CA LEU A 60 8.05 8.51 -15.04
C LEU A 60 9.57 8.36 -14.92
N LYS A 61 10.31 9.12 -15.73
CA LYS A 61 11.79 9.07 -15.72
C LYS A 61 12.35 10.04 -14.68
N PHE A 62 12.42 9.63 -13.42
CA PHE A 62 13.10 10.38 -12.37
C PHE A 62 14.61 10.13 -12.40
N LYS A 63 15.41 11.19 -12.17
CA LYS A 63 16.87 11.08 -12.06
C LYS A 63 17.32 10.48 -10.71
N ASN A 64 16.59 10.77 -9.63
CA ASN A 64 16.92 10.31 -8.29
C ASN A 64 15.80 9.44 -7.72
N ILE A 65 16.13 8.19 -7.40
CA ILE A 65 15.20 7.20 -6.83
C ILE A 65 14.63 7.64 -5.48
N ILE A 66 15.41 8.37 -4.67
CA ILE A 66 14.93 8.84 -3.37
C ILE A 66 13.82 9.88 -3.57
N VAL A 67 14.02 10.80 -4.53
CA VAL A 67 13.02 11.82 -4.87
C VAL A 67 11.76 11.18 -5.45
N GLU A 68 11.91 10.20 -6.34
CA GLU A 68 10.80 9.41 -6.88
C GLU A 68 9.96 8.78 -5.75
N LEU A 69 10.61 8.11 -4.80
CA LEU A 69 9.94 7.44 -3.68
C LEU A 69 9.27 8.41 -2.72
N VAL A 70 9.91 9.56 -2.42
CA VAL A 70 9.30 10.59 -1.56
C VAL A 70 8.06 11.18 -2.20
N ILE A 71 8.12 11.54 -3.49
CA ILE A 71 6.96 12.07 -4.21
C ILE A 71 5.86 11.01 -4.27
N GLN A 72 6.21 9.76 -4.61
CA GLN A 72 5.25 8.66 -4.67
C GLN A 72 4.53 8.50 -3.34
N TYR A 73 5.28 8.47 -2.22
CA TYR A 73 4.71 8.35 -0.89
C TYR A 73 3.76 9.50 -0.55
N LEU A 74 4.17 10.74 -0.79
CA LEU A 74 3.34 11.90 -0.47
C LEU A 74 2.01 11.88 -1.25
N VAL A 75 2.06 11.52 -2.53
CA VAL A 75 0.87 11.47 -3.38
C VAL A 75 -0.05 10.31 -2.97
N THR A 76 0.48 9.09 -2.81
CA THR A 76 -0.33 7.94 -2.43
C THR A 76 -0.91 8.10 -1.02
N MET A 77 -0.15 8.68 -0.10
CA MET A 77 -0.61 8.87 1.26
C MET A 77 -1.72 9.91 1.36
N SER A 78 -1.60 11.00 0.59
CA SER A 78 -2.66 12.01 0.46
C SER A 78 -3.95 11.39 -0.10
N LEU A 79 -3.83 10.51 -1.11
CA LEU A 79 -4.98 9.79 -1.66
C LEU A 79 -5.61 8.83 -0.65
N ILE A 80 -4.81 8.11 0.12
CA ILE A 80 -5.33 7.19 1.14
C ILE A 80 -6.07 7.97 2.23
N PHE A 81 -5.54 9.10 2.69
CA PHE A 81 -6.26 9.96 3.63
C PHE A 81 -7.55 10.51 3.04
N LEU A 82 -7.56 10.88 1.76
CA LEU A 82 -8.79 11.27 1.08
C LEU A 82 -9.78 10.10 1.01
N MET A 83 -9.33 8.86 0.76
CA MET A 83 -10.20 7.68 0.80
C MET A 83 -10.77 7.42 2.20
N VAL A 84 -9.97 7.57 3.26
CA VAL A 84 -10.44 7.46 4.66
C VAL A 84 -11.46 8.55 4.97
N TYR A 85 -11.22 9.79 4.53
CA TYR A 85 -12.15 10.90 4.68
C TYR A 85 -13.49 10.62 4.00
N MET A 86 -13.45 10.16 2.75
CA MET A 86 -14.65 9.78 2.00
C MET A 86 -15.39 8.61 2.67
N LEU A 87 -14.66 7.65 3.24
CA LEU A 87 -15.25 6.52 3.95
C LEU A 87 -16.02 6.96 5.21
N GLY A 88 -15.61 8.05 5.85
CA GLY A 88 -16.30 8.60 7.02
C GLY A 88 -17.70 9.12 6.79
N TYR A 89 -18.10 9.29 5.53
CA TYR A 89 -19.50 9.57 5.19
C TYR A 89 -20.38 8.32 5.18
N PHE A 90 -19.79 7.13 5.03
CA PHE A 90 -20.52 5.87 4.88
C PHE A 90 -20.42 4.94 6.09
N ALA A 91 -19.42 5.12 6.94
CA ALA A 91 -19.17 4.29 8.11
C ALA A 91 -18.62 5.11 9.28
N GLU A 92 -18.89 4.66 10.50
CA GLU A 92 -18.31 5.25 11.71
C GLU A 92 -16.82 4.90 11.80
N LEU A 93 -15.95 5.90 11.79
CA LEU A 93 -14.50 5.71 11.91
C LEU A 93 -14.08 5.72 13.37
N ALA A 94 -13.19 4.80 13.72
CA ALA A 94 -12.47 4.87 14.97
C ALA A 94 -11.68 6.19 15.06
N LYS A 95 -11.57 6.77 16.26
CA LYS A 95 -10.75 7.97 16.51
C LYS A 95 -9.29 7.80 16.07
N THR A 96 -8.80 6.55 16.04
CA THR A 96 -7.43 6.22 15.63
C THR A 96 -7.29 5.87 14.15
N ALA A 97 -8.36 5.89 13.35
CA ALA A 97 -8.36 5.38 11.97
C ALA A 97 -7.25 5.98 11.10
N TYR A 98 -7.04 7.30 11.15
CA TYR A 98 -5.98 7.98 10.40
C TYR A 98 -4.57 7.61 10.86
N ARG A 99 -4.37 7.38 12.16
CA ARG A 99 -3.07 6.93 12.69
C ARG A 99 -2.80 5.50 12.28
N ASP A 100 -3.80 4.65 12.41
CA ASP A 100 -3.66 3.22 12.16
C ASP A 100 -3.42 2.95 10.67
N ILE A 101 -4.12 3.66 9.77
CA ILE A 101 -3.84 3.57 8.34
C ILE A 101 -2.47 4.17 7.98
N PHE A 102 -2.06 5.23 8.68
CA PHE A 102 -0.75 5.83 8.46
C PHE A 102 0.38 4.87 8.78
N LEU A 103 0.36 4.25 9.94
CA LEU A 103 1.38 3.30 10.34
C LEU A 103 1.38 2.07 9.41
N ASN A 104 0.21 1.51 9.11
CA ASN A 104 0.10 0.34 8.24
C ASN A 104 0.65 0.61 6.84
N TYR A 105 0.25 1.72 6.22
CA TYR A 105 0.71 2.05 4.87
C TYR A 105 2.21 2.40 4.85
N THR A 106 2.68 3.17 5.83
CA THR A 106 4.10 3.56 5.92
C THR A 106 5.01 2.34 6.01
N VAL A 107 4.70 1.39 6.88
CA VAL A 107 5.49 0.15 7.04
C VAL A 107 5.54 -0.62 5.72
N GLY A 108 4.38 -0.83 5.09
CA GLY A 108 4.31 -1.52 3.80
C GLY A 108 5.11 -0.78 2.71
N PHE A 109 4.97 0.53 2.63
CA PHE A 109 5.67 1.36 1.64
C PHE A 109 7.19 1.30 1.81
N VAL A 110 7.69 1.38 3.04
CA VAL A 110 9.13 1.28 3.33
C VAL A 110 9.69 -0.08 2.90
N VAL A 111 8.98 -1.17 3.21
CA VAL A 111 9.39 -2.53 2.81
C VAL A 111 9.46 -2.66 1.29
N VAL A 112 8.41 -2.23 0.58
CA VAL A 112 8.37 -2.27 -0.88
C VAL A 112 9.46 -1.38 -1.50
N SER A 113 9.66 -0.18 -0.96
CA SER A 113 10.69 0.76 -1.40
C SER A 113 12.09 0.18 -1.25
N ALA A 114 12.38 -0.49 -0.13
CA ALA A 114 13.66 -1.15 0.09
C ALA A 114 13.92 -2.24 -0.96
N ILE A 115 12.90 -3.05 -1.28
CA ILE A 115 12.99 -4.08 -2.33
C ILE A 115 13.29 -3.44 -3.69
N ILE A 116 12.60 -2.35 -4.06
CA ILE A 116 12.82 -1.62 -5.32
C ILE A 116 14.25 -1.08 -5.41
N ILE A 117 14.76 -0.47 -4.33
CA ILE A 117 16.12 0.06 -4.27
C ILE A 117 17.14 -1.06 -4.48
N ILE A 118 16.98 -2.18 -3.77
CA ILE A 118 17.88 -3.35 -3.90
C ILE A 118 17.86 -3.89 -5.33
N TYR A 119 16.68 -4.02 -5.93
CA TYR A 119 16.53 -4.53 -7.30
C TYR A 119 17.18 -3.61 -8.33
N ARG A 120 16.94 -2.29 -8.26
CA ARG A 120 17.55 -1.31 -9.16
C ARG A 120 19.07 -1.26 -9.01
N LYS A 121 19.61 -1.31 -7.78
CA LYS A 121 21.06 -1.38 -7.54
C LYS A 121 21.69 -2.64 -8.16
N ARG A 122 21.02 -3.79 -8.08
CA ARG A 122 21.51 -5.04 -8.71
C ARG A 122 21.50 -4.97 -10.23
N LYS A 123 20.49 -4.32 -10.83
CA LYS A 123 20.40 -4.13 -12.28
C LYS A 123 21.47 -3.19 -12.83
N LEU A 124 21.88 -2.18 -12.07
CA LEU A 124 22.96 -1.25 -12.45
C LEU A 124 24.38 -1.84 -12.32
N LYS A 125 24.55 -2.92 -11.54
CA LYS A 125 25.83 -3.63 -11.38
C LYS A 125 26.05 -4.75 -12.42
N LYS A 126 25.01 -5.13 -13.16
CA LYS A 126 25.08 -6.06 -14.29
C LYS A 126 25.20 -5.26 -15.58
#